data_AF-A0A9E2D489-F1
#
_entry.id   AF-A0A9E2D489-F1
#
_cell.length_a   1.000
_cell.length_b   1.000
_cell.length_c   1.000
_cell.angle_alpha   90.00
_cell.angle_beta   90.00
_cell.angle_gamma   90.00
#
_symmetry.space_group_name_H-M   'P 1'
#
loop_
_entity.id
_entity.type
_entity.pdbx_description
1 polymer ?
#
loop_
_entity_poly.entity_id
_entity_poly.type
_entity_poly.pdbx_seq_one_letter_code
_entity_poly.pdbx_strand_id
1 'polypeptide(L)'
;MMKLRIVLMLLAWLLVITATAEAREVRLQAGETYRENDLTVTCQAADAGQAMAPLSLAECQYWDDFNNKCLFEKNVLTYRNLECVEECQHWDSFRNTCFFQTKCTFYPAHESFVRTTCDEFDDFKNKCLRTRETKIGPSGRGRR
;
A
#
# COMPACT_ATOMS: atom_id res chain seq x y z
N MET A 1 -4.06 -14.20 -55.84
CA MET A 1 -5.14 -13.99 -54.86
C MET A 1 -5.08 -14.90 -53.61
N MET A 2 -4.26 -15.97 -53.58
CA MET A 2 -4.13 -16.88 -52.42
C MET A 2 -3.34 -16.30 -51.22
N LYS A 3 -2.35 -15.42 -51.49
CA LYS A 3 -1.46 -14.84 -50.45
C LYS A 3 -2.16 -13.83 -49.53
N LEU A 4 -3.15 -13.08 -50.02
CA LEU A 4 -3.86 -12.07 -49.23
C LEU A 4 -4.78 -12.71 -48.17
N ARG A 5 -5.39 -13.86 -48.50
CA ARG A 5 -6.26 -14.61 -47.58
C ARG A 5 -5.48 -15.25 -46.43
N ILE A 6 -4.26 -15.73 -46.70
CA ILE A 6 -3.37 -16.30 -45.68
C ILE A 6 -2.87 -15.20 -44.73
N VAL A 7 -2.51 -14.02 -45.26
CA VAL A 7 -2.12 -12.86 -44.44
C VAL A 7 -3.27 -12.37 -43.57
N LEU A 8 -4.49 -12.30 -44.11
CA LEU A 8 -5.69 -11.94 -43.34
C LEU A 8 -6.03 -12.96 -42.24
N MET A 9 -5.84 -14.26 -42.48
CA MET A 9 -6.02 -15.27 -41.43
C MET A 9 -4.97 -15.18 -40.32
N LEU A 10 -3.71 -14.92 -40.65
CA LEU A 10 -2.64 -14.73 -39.66
C LEU A 10 -2.88 -13.48 -38.79
N LEU A 11 -3.35 -12.39 -39.39
CA LEU A 11 -3.75 -11.17 -38.67
C LEU A 11 -4.96 -11.39 -37.75
N ALA A 12 -5.95 -12.18 -38.19
CA ALA A 12 -7.10 -12.54 -37.36
C ALA A 12 -6.69 -13.41 -36.16
N TRP A 13 -5.70 -14.28 -36.31
CA TRP A 13 -5.17 -15.11 -35.22
C TRP A 13 -4.35 -14.30 -34.21
N LEU A 14 -3.57 -13.31 -34.67
CA LEU A 14 -2.81 -12.40 -33.81
C LEU A 14 -3.69 -11.50 -32.94
N LEU A 15 -4.92 -11.19 -33.38
CA LEU A 15 -5.89 -10.38 -32.62
C LEU A 15 -6.59 -11.14 -31.48
N VAL A 16 -6.54 -12.48 -31.44
CA VAL A 16 -7.16 -13.29 -30.38
C VAL A 16 -6.24 -13.42 -29.15
N ILE A 17 -4.95 -13.12 -29.30
CA ILE A 17 -3.93 -13.32 -28.25
C ILE A 17 -3.79 -12.08 -27.35
N THR A 18 -4.61 -11.04 -27.50
CA THR A 18 -4.63 -9.91 -26.57
C THR A 18 -5.31 -10.30 -25.25
N ALA A 19 -4.52 -10.99 -24.42
CA ALA A 19 -4.51 -11.00 -22.97
C ALA A 19 -5.82 -10.62 -22.28
N THR A 20 -6.58 -11.65 -21.90
CA THR A 20 -7.52 -11.58 -20.79
C THR A 20 -6.72 -11.47 -19.49
N ALA A 21 -6.19 -10.28 -19.20
CA ALA A 21 -5.80 -9.91 -17.85
C ALA A 21 -7.10 -9.64 -17.07
N GLU A 22 -7.85 -10.70 -16.77
CA GLU A 22 -9.02 -10.57 -15.91
C GLU A 22 -8.56 -10.31 -14.49
N ALA A 23 -8.98 -9.19 -13.92
CA ALA A 23 -8.86 -8.93 -12.51
C ALA A 23 -9.62 -10.02 -11.75
N ARG A 24 -8.90 -10.91 -11.07
CA ARG A 24 -9.48 -11.99 -10.28
C ARG A 24 -9.90 -11.46 -8.92
N GLU A 25 -11.19 -11.56 -8.58
CA GLU A 25 -11.67 -11.26 -7.23
C GLU A 25 -11.20 -12.38 -6.28
N VAL A 26 -10.46 -12.01 -5.23
CA VAL A 26 -10.05 -12.93 -4.17
C VAL A 26 -10.76 -12.53 -2.88
N ARG A 27 -11.51 -13.46 -2.30
CA ARG A 27 -12.18 -13.28 -1.01
C ARG A 27 -11.37 -13.99 0.07
N LEU A 28 -10.95 -13.22 1.07
CA LEU A 28 -10.21 -13.73 2.23
C LEU A 28 -11.09 -13.69 3.47
N GLN A 29 -11.01 -14.73 4.27
CA GLN A 29 -11.55 -14.75 5.62
C GLN A 29 -10.55 -14.15 6.62
N ALA A 30 -11.06 -13.75 7.78
CA ALA A 30 -10.25 -13.26 8.88
C ALA A 30 -9.17 -14.29 9.28
N GLY A 31 -7.90 -13.87 9.26
CA GLY A 31 -6.72 -14.70 9.48
C GLY A 31 -6.07 -15.26 8.20
N GLU A 32 -6.72 -15.15 7.04
CA GLU A 32 -6.18 -15.69 5.79
C GLU A 32 -5.20 -14.72 5.12
N THR A 33 -4.20 -15.29 4.44
CA THR A 33 -3.19 -14.57 3.67
C THR A 33 -3.21 -15.04 2.22
N TYR A 34 -3.38 -14.11 1.30
CA TYR A 34 -3.21 -14.32 -0.14
C TYR A 34 -1.82 -13.87 -0.58
N ARG A 35 -1.19 -14.65 -1.46
CA ARG A 35 0.10 -14.32 -2.08
C ARG A 35 0.05 -14.57 -3.57
N GLU A 36 0.38 -13.55 -4.35
CA GLU A 36 0.58 -13.65 -5.79
C GLU A 36 1.72 -12.73 -6.22
N ASN A 37 2.78 -13.30 -6.78
CA ASN A 37 4.04 -12.60 -7.08
C ASN A 37 4.56 -11.84 -5.84
N ASP A 38 4.78 -10.53 -5.97
CA ASP A 38 5.27 -9.65 -4.90
C ASP A 38 4.15 -9.09 -4.01
N LEU A 39 2.88 -9.44 -4.29
CA LEU A 39 1.71 -8.98 -3.54
C LEU A 39 1.36 -9.98 -2.43
N THR A 40 1.42 -9.53 -1.18
CA THR A 40 0.89 -10.26 -0.02
C THR A 40 -0.26 -9.47 0.59
N VAL A 41 -1.45 -10.07 0.64
CA VAL A 41 -2.64 -9.47 1.27
C VAL A 41 -3.07 -10.34 2.45
N THR A 42 -3.08 -9.78 3.65
CA THR A 42 -3.53 -10.49 4.86
C THR A 42 -4.80 -9.85 5.39
N CYS A 43 -5.86 -10.63 5.52
CA CYS A 43 -7.07 -10.19 6.21
C CYS A 43 -6.87 -10.41 7.70
N GLN A 44 -6.47 -9.39 8.46
CA GLN A 44 -6.36 -9.53 9.92
C GLN A 44 -7.77 -9.57 10.53
N ALA A 45 -8.01 -10.57 11.39
CA ALA A 45 -9.23 -10.62 12.18
C ALA A 45 -9.29 -9.37 13.06
N ALA A 46 -10.28 -8.52 12.83
CA ALA A 46 -10.58 -7.45 13.77
C ALA A 46 -11.01 -8.11 15.09
N ASP A 47 -10.40 -7.72 16.21
CA ASP A 47 -10.82 -8.19 17.52
C ASP A 47 -12.34 -8.02 17.67
N ALA A 48 -12.99 -9.03 18.25
CA ALA A 48 -14.44 -9.14 18.38
C ALA A 48 -15.03 -7.83 18.96
N GLY A 49 -15.54 -6.97 18.08
CA GLY A 49 -15.99 -5.61 18.42
C GLY A 49 -15.72 -4.54 17.37
N GLN A 50 -14.81 -4.77 16.41
CA GLN A 50 -14.45 -3.78 15.39
C GLN A 50 -15.00 -4.15 14.00
N ALA A 51 -16.27 -3.86 13.74
CA ALA A 51 -16.87 -3.97 12.40
C ALA A 51 -16.33 -2.93 11.39
N MET A 52 -15.37 -2.09 11.79
CA MET A 52 -14.80 -0.99 11.00
C MET A 52 -13.29 -0.93 11.23
N ALA A 53 -12.54 -1.87 10.68
CA ALA A 53 -11.09 -1.83 10.62
C ALA A 53 -10.63 -1.39 9.21
N PRO A 54 -9.57 -0.56 9.11
CA PRO A 54 -8.96 -0.24 7.83
C PRO A 54 -8.28 -1.48 7.23
N LEU A 55 -8.31 -1.59 5.91
CA LEU A 55 -7.50 -2.57 5.17
C LEU A 55 -6.05 -2.11 5.18
N SER A 56 -5.11 -3.03 5.42
CA SER A 56 -3.68 -2.73 5.39
C SER A 56 -3.02 -3.49 4.25
N LEU A 57 -2.30 -2.76 3.39
CA LEU A 57 -1.48 -3.32 2.31
C LEU A 57 -0.01 -3.02 2.59
N ALA A 58 0.84 -4.05 2.61
CA ALA A 58 2.28 -3.89 2.74
C ALA A 58 2.96 -3.87 1.36
N GLU A 59 3.85 -2.91 1.15
CA GLU A 59 4.63 -2.76 -0.08
C GLU A 59 6.10 -2.50 0.26
N CYS A 60 7.03 -3.02 -0.54
CA CYS A 60 8.43 -2.72 -0.31
C CYS A 60 8.76 -1.26 -0.66
N GLN A 61 9.32 -0.50 0.28
CA GLN A 61 9.78 0.87 0.05
C GLN A 61 11.27 0.93 -0.32
N TYR A 62 12.10 0.13 0.35
CA TYR A 62 13.53 0.04 0.07
C TYR A 62 13.91 -1.40 -0.26
N TRP A 63 14.29 -1.64 -1.51
CA TRP A 63 14.68 -2.95 -2.02
C TRP A 63 16.21 -3.04 -2.16
N ASP A 64 16.75 -4.21 -1.84
CA ASP A 64 18.16 -4.56 -2.05
C ASP A 64 18.25 -5.51 -3.24
N ASP A 65 18.67 -4.98 -4.39
CA ASP A 65 18.82 -5.76 -5.62
C ASP A 65 19.91 -6.84 -5.52
N PHE A 66 20.95 -6.60 -4.73
CA PHE A 66 22.05 -7.55 -4.60
C PHE A 66 21.61 -8.79 -3.82
N ASN A 67 20.91 -8.57 -2.71
CA ASN A 67 20.41 -9.66 -1.86
C ASN A 67 18.98 -10.11 -2.22
N ASN A 68 18.34 -9.49 -3.21
CA ASN A 68 16.93 -9.71 -3.59
C ASN A 68 15.98 -9.74 -2.39
N LYS A 69 16.07 -8.72 -1.53
CA LYS A 69 15.26 -8.64 -0.32
C LYS A 69 14.73 -7.24 -0.08
N CYS A 70 13.56 -7.17 0.53
CA CYS A 70 13.04 -5.92 1.04
C CYS A 70 13.76 -5.53 2.33
N LEU A 71 14.26 -4.30 2.41
CA LEU A 71 14.92 -3.72 3.57
C LEU A 71 13.93 -2.97 4.48
N PHE A 72 12.83 -2.47 3.91
CA PHE A 72 11.78 -1.80 4.65
C PHE A 72 10.45 -1.86 3.89
N GLU A 73 9.40 -2.29 4.58
CA GLU A 73 8.03 -2.32 4.06
C GLU A 73 7.27 -1.07 4.54
N LYS A 74 6.64 -0.36 3.60
CA LYS A 74 5.63 0.65 3.93
C LYS A 74 4.25 -0.01 3.99
N ASN A 75 3.38 0.48 4.88
CA ASN A 75 2.00 0.03 4.96
C ASN A 75 1.05 1.12 4.48
N VAL A 76 0.11 0.76 3.62
CA VAL A 76 -0.97 1.62 3.13
C VAL A 76 -2.26 1.17 3.80
N LEU A 77 -2.76 1.99 4.72
CA LEU A 77 -4.03 1.77 5.41
C LEU A 77 -5.15 2.48 4.65
N THR A 78 -6.12 1.70 4.20
CA THR A 78 -7.27 2.20 3.43
C THR A 78 -8.55 1.98 4.21
N TYR A 79 -9.36 3.03 4.34
CA TYR A 79 -10.73 2.94 4.86
C TYR A 79 -11.66 3.76 3.97
N ARG A 80 -12.57 3.07 3.26
CA ARG A 80 -13.43 3.65 2.21
C ARG A 80 -12.59 4.37 1.15
N ASN A 81 -12.56 5.71 1.19
CA ASN A 81 -11.89 6.57 0.21
C ASN A 81 -10.69 7.29 0.83
N LEU A 82 -10.33 6.93 2.07
CA LEU A 82 -9.22 7.52 2.81
C LEU A 82 -8.05 6.56 2.80
N GLU A 83 -6.87 7.11 2.57
CA GLU A 83 -5.61 6.40 2.57
C GLU A 83 -4.68 7.06 3.59
N CYS A 84 -4.00 6.25 4.40
CA CYS A 84 -2.96 6.69 5.31
C CYS A 84 -1.74 5.78 5.13
N VAL A 85 -0.57 6.37 4.89
CA VAL A 85 0.65 5.63 4.62
C VAL A 85 1.61 5.70 5.81
N GLU A 86 2.03 4.53 6.28
CA GLU A 86 3.11 4.28 7.23
C GLU A 86 4.38 3.93 6.46
N GLU A 87 5.25 4.91 6.25
CA GLU A 87 6.47 4.80 5.46
C GLU A 87 7.67 5.31 6.24
N CYS A 88 8.86 4.91 5.82
CA CYS A 88 10.08 5.46 6.35
C CYS A 88 10.34 6.86 5.78
N GLN A 89 10.40 7.85 6.66
CA GLN A 89 10.64 9.25 6.31
C GLN A 89 12.14 9.61 6.32
N HIS A 90 12.92 8.96 7.18
CA HIS A 90 14.35 9.20 7.34
C HIS A 90 15.12 7.88 7.23
N TRP A 91 15.58 7.56 6.03
CA TRP A 91 16.30 6.34 5.70
C TRP A 91 17.80 6.55 5.65
N ASP A 92 18.55 5.61 6.20
CA ASP A 92 20.00 5.52 6.06
C ASP A 92 20.37 4.32 5.20
N SER A 93 20.86 4.60 4.00
CA SER A 93 21.25 3.59 3.01
C SER A 93 22.56 2.88 3.33
N PHE A 94 23.41 3.46 4.20
CA PHE A 94 24.65 2.80 4.61
C PHE A 94 24.37 1.77 5.70
N ARG A 95 23.51 2.11 6.67
CA ARG A 95 23.09 1.21 7.76
C ARG A 95 21.85 0.38 7.41
N ASN A 96 21.22 0.62 6.27
CA ASN A 96 19.93 0.05 5.88
C ASN A 96 18.90 0.15 7.02
N THR A 97 18.77 1.34 7.61
CA THR A 97 17.97 1.56 8.81
C THR A 97 17.03 2.73 8.61
N CYS A 98 15.76 2.56 9.02
CA CYS A 98 14.82 3.66 9.12
C CYS A 98 14.89 4.31 10.51
N PHE A 99 15.09 5.62 10.57
CA PHE A 99 15.13 6.38 11.84
C PHE A 99 13.80 6.99 12.24
N PHE A 100 12.88 7.11 11.30
CA PHE A 100 11.52 7.52 11.60
C PHE A 100 10.56 6.94 10.60
N GLN A 101 9.68 6.06 11.10
CA GLN A 101 8.53 5.55 10.36
C GLN A 101 7.30 6.39 10.72
N THR A 102 6.58 6.87 9.71
CA THR A 102 5.29 7.54 9.93
C THR A 102 4.28 6.54 10.50
N LYS A 103 3.36 7.03 11.32
CA LYS A 103 2.36 6.18 11.98
C LYS A 103 0.96 6.63 11.65
N CYS A 104 0.07 5.68 11.39
CA CYS A 104 -1.33 5.92 11.11
C CYS A 104 -2.18 5.38 12.27
N THR A 105 -2.99 6.27 12.85
CA THR A 105 -3.97 5.87 13.87
C THR A 105 -5.36 6.07 13.31
N PHE A 106 -6.14 4.99 13.20
CA PHE A 106 -7.52 5.06 12.75
C PHE A 106 -8.46 5.33 13.92
N TYR A 107 -9.39 6.28 13.74
CA TYR A 107 -10.43 6.63 14.71
C TYR A 107 -11.81 6.26 14.14
N PRO A 108 -12.37 5.10 14.52
CA PRO A 108 -13.66 4.63 13.97
C PRO A 108 -14.81 5.60 14.20
N ALA A 109 -14.85 6.27 15.36
CA ALA A 109 -15.89 7.24 15.71
C ALA A 109 -15.94 8.46 14.77
N HIS A 110 -14.85 8.75 14.07
CA HIS A 110 -14.72 9.88 13.16
C HIS A 110 -14.49 9.46 11.71
N GLU A 111 -14.48 8.15 11.43
CA GLU A 111 -14.13 7.57 10.12
C GLU A 111 -12.90 8.26 9.51
N SER A 112 -11.85 8.48 10.31
CA SER A 112 -10.68 9.26 9.89
C SER A 112 -9.38 8.70 10.45
N PHE A 113 -8.28 8.96 9.74
CA PHE A 113 -6.94 8.68 10.23
C PHE A 113 -6.31 9.94 10.83
N VAL A 114 -5.36 9.72 11.75
CA VAL A 114 -4.35 10.72 12.10
C VAL A 114 -3.00 10.12 11.73
N ARG A 115 -2.27 10.84 10.87
CA ARG A 115 -0.91 10.47 10.48
C ARG A 115 0.10 11.28 11.28
N THR A 116 0.98 10.59 11.98
CA THR A 116 2.13 11.19 12.69
C THR A 116 3.35 11.14 11.77
N THR A 117 3.96 12.30 11.55
CA THR A 117 5.16 12.52 10.74
C THR A 117 6.24 13.18 11.58
N CYS A 118 7.50 13.08 11.16
CA CYS A 118 8.58 13.89 11.70
C CYS A 118 8.61 15.23 10.97
N ASP A 119 8.53 16.31 11.72
CA ASP A 119 8.54 17.69 11.23
C ASP A 119 9.91 18.33 11.37
N GLU A 120 10.68 17.90 12.37
CA GLU A 120 12.03 18.36 12.64
C GLU A 120 12.88 17.15 13.06
N PHE A 121 13.96 16.89 12.30
CA PHE A 121 14.83 15.73 12.48
C PHE A 121 16.27 16.17 12.72
N ASP A 122 16.93 15.53 13.69
CA ASP A 122 18.35 15.72 13.98
C ASP A 122 19.15 14.62 13.25
N ASP A 123 19.79 14.99 12.15
CA ASP A 123 20.61 14.07 11.33
C ASP A 123 21.85 13.55 12.08
N PHE A 124 22.41 14.35 13.00
CA PHE A 124 23.58 13.92 13.77
C PHE A 124 23.21 12.85 14.79
N LYS A 125 22.08 13.03 15.49
CA LYS A 125 21.57 12.07 16.47
C LYS A 125 20.69 10.98 15.85
N ASN A 126 20.34 11.09 14.57
CA ASN A 126 19.40 10.23 13.87
C ASN A 126 18.05 10.12 14.60
N LYS A 127 17.52 11.27 15.05
CA LYS A 127 16.33 11.30 15.91
C LYS A 127 15.35 12.38 15.50
N CYS A 128 14.06 12.02 15.47
CA CYS A 128 13.02 13.02 15.35
C CYS A 128 12.91 13.88 16.61
N LEU A 129 13.02 15.20 16.45
CA LEU A 129 12.92 16.19 17.52
C LEU A 129 11.48 16.65 17.72
N ARG A 130 10.74 16.85 16.62
CA ARG A 130 9.34 17.28 16.65
C ARG A 130 8.52 16.45 15.69
N THR A 131 7.42 15.90 16.20
CA THR A 131 6.42 15.23 15.40
C THR A 131 5.28 16.19 15.04
N ARG A 132 4.62 15.91 13.91
CA ARG A 132 3.40 16.58 13.47
C ARG A 132 2.33 15.56 13.19
N GLU A 133 1.14 15.82 13.72
CA GLU A 133 -0.05 15.02 13.46
C GLU A 133 -0.93 15.70 12.41
N THR A 134 -1.38 14.95 11.42
CA THR A 134 -2.28 15.43 10.37
C THR A 134 -3.51 14.54 10.31
N LYS A 135 -4.70 15.14 10.47
CA LYS A 135 -5.97 14.42 10.28
C LYS A 135 -6.21 14.20 8.79
N ILE A 136 -6.47 12.96 8.41
CA ILE A 136 -6.86 12.54 7.06
C ILE A 136 -8.30 12.03 7.13
N GLY A 137 -9.23 12.76 6.54
CA GLY A 137 -10.66 12.47 6.61
C GLY A 137 -11.50 13.74 6.65
N PRO A 138 -12.83 13.60 6.82
CA PRO A 138 -13.72 14.75 6.81
C PRO A 138 -13.33 15.76 7.90
N SER A 139 -12.95 16.95 7.44
CA SER A 139 -12.93 18.18 8.22
C SER A 139 -14.37 18.60 8.42
N GLY A 140 -14.79 18.89 9.65
CA GLY A 140 -16.16 19.28 9.99
C GLY A 140 -16.64 20.63 9.42
N ARG A 141 -16.19 21.04 8.22
CA ARG A 141 -16.72 22.18 7.48
C ARG A 141 -17.56 21.69 6.32
N GLY A 142 -18.88 21.82 6.44
CA GLY A 142 -19.78 21.88 5.29
C GLY A 142 -21.00 20.97 5.31
N ARG A 143 -21.84 21.06 6.34
CA ARG A 143 -23.30 20.92 6.16
C ARG A 143 -23.97 22.10 6.85
N ARG A 144 -24.15 23.18 6.10
CA ARG A 144 -25.20 24.19 6.32
C ARG A 144 -25.90 24.37 5.00
#